data_AF-A0A1I8A2X7-F1
#
_entry.id   AF-A0A1I8A2X7-F1
#
_cell.length_a   1.000
_cell.length_b   1.000
_cell.length_c   1.000
_cell.angle_alpha   90.00
_cell.angle_beta   90.00
_cell.angle_gamma   90.00
#
_symmetry.space_group_name_H-M   'P 1'
#
loop_
_entity.id
_entity.type
_entity.pdbx_description
1 polymer ?
#
loop_
_entity_poly.entity_id
_entity_poly.type
_entity_poly.pdbx_seq_one_letter_code
_entity_poly.pdbx_strand_id
1 'polypeptide(L)'
;MQRNARLTQAAWNSIEPTLQRIFAIEHVSIKEYMILCSKVQEYCRDQTDNGRLVGVGRAHVIYAALKQFLQKFVSQKAEKIRALPLAEDRLLEYRSTWENYVFSAKITNGTFRYLNQHWVKRHNESLTPLELATGRKAFDADVLCMVIWKEEMFTKIETNVTKAALELLEADRNKERGVRMDLVK
;
A
#
# COMPACT_ATOMS: atom_id res chain seq x y z
N MET A 1 20.45 3.23 -20.24
CA MET A 1 19.38 2.60 -19.43
C MET A 1 19.86 2.00 -18.10
N GLN A 2 20.94 1.20 -18.03
CA GLN A 2 21.42 0.58 -16.77
C GLN A 2 21.83 1.56 -15.64
N ARG A 3 22.34 2.75 -15.96
CA ARG A 3 22.77 3.75 -14.95
C ARG A 3 21.60 4.39 -14.20
N ASN A 4 20.48 4.63 -14.90
CA ASN A 4 19.26 5.18 -14.29
C ASN A 4 18.59 4.16 -13.37
N ALA A 5 18.56 2.88 -13.75
CA ALA A 5 18.01 1.79 -12.93
C ALA A 5 18.78 1.56 -11.61
N ARG A 6 20.12 1.66 -11.64
CA ARG A 6 20.96 1.54 -10.43
C ARG A 6 20.77 2.70 -9.45
N LEU A 7 20.63 3.92 -9.95
CA LEU A 7 20.37 5.11 -9.12
C LEU A 7 18.99 5.05 -8.48
N THR A 8 17.97 4.58 -9.20
CA THR A 8 16.61 4.43 -8.65
C THR A 8 16.48 3.29 -7.65
N GLN A 9 17.26 2.21 -7.80
CA GLN A 9 17.31 1.16 -6.78
C GLN A 9 17.96 1.68 -5.50
N ALA A 10 19.08 2.40 -5.60
CA ALA A 10 19.71 3.04 -4.45
C ALA A 10 18.77 4.04 -3.76
N ALA A 11 17.99 4.77 -4.55
CA ALA A 11 16.97 5.69 -4.05
C ALA A 11 15.90 5.00 -3.22
N TRP A 12 15.30 3.94 -3.76
CA TRP A 12 14.29 3.14 -3.06
C TRP A 12 14.87 2.48 -1.81
N ASN A 13 16.08 1.91 -1.89
CA ASN A 13 16.78 1.31 -0.75
C ASN A 13 16.99 2.30 0.42
N SER A 14 16.99 3.60 0.15
CA SER A 14 17.10 4.64 1.18
C SER A 14 15.78 5.03 1.86
N ILE A 15 14.64 4.67 1.24
CA ILE A 15 13.26 4.97 1.66
C ILE A 15 12.62 3.74 2.31
N GLU A 16 12.82 2.57 1.69
CA GLU A 16 12.19 1.30 2.06
C GLU A 16 12.34 0.96 3.55
N PRO A 17 13.51 1.08 4.21
CA PRO A 17 13.65 0.69 5.61
C PRO A 17 12.77 1.52 6.56
N THR A 18 12.67 2.84 6.32
CA THR A 18 11.79 3.70 7.13
C THR A 18 10.33 3.40 6.84
N LEU A 19 9.98 3.08 5.59
CA LEU A 19 8.62 2.68 5.23
C LEU A 19 8.25 1.33 5.87
N GLN A 20 9.14 0.35 5.88
CA GLN A 20 8.96 -0.92 6.57
C GLN A 20 8.66 -0.72 8.06
N ARG A 21 9.41 0.16 8.73
CA ARG A 21 9.15 0.53 10.14
C ARG A 21 7.78 1.17 10.34
N ILE A 22 7.35 2.05 9.43
CA ILE A 22 6.00 2.64 9.46
C ILE A 22 4.94 1.53 9.39
N PHE A 23 5.06 0.60 8.44
CA PHE A 23 4.10 -0.50 8.27
C PHE A 23 4.19 -1.58 9.36
N ALA A 24 5.31 -1.63 10.09
CA ALA A 24 5.48 -2.44 11.30
C ALA A 24 4.96 -1.74 12.57
N ILE A 25 4.44 -0.51 12.47
CA ILE A 25 3.96 0.31 13.60
C ILE A 25 5.09 0.57 14.61
N GLU A 26 6.34 0.66 14.12
CA GLU A 26 7.47 1.02 14.94
C GLU A 26 7.56 2.54 15.13
N HIS A 27 8.18 2.97 16.23
CA HIS A 27 8.40 4.38 16.48
C HIS A 27 9.27 5.01 15.39
N VAL A 28 8.76 6.03 14.70
CA VAL A 28 9.50 6.86 13.73
C VAL A 28 9.46 8.30 14.23
N SER A 29 10.62 8.88 14.49
CA SER A 29 10.71 10.27 14.94
C SER A 29 10.29 11.24 13.85
N ILE A 30 9.86 12.45 14.24
CA ILE A 30 9.54 13.52 13.29
C ILE A 30 10.72 13.79 12.35
N LYS A 31 11.96 13.77 12.87
CA LYS A 31 13.16 13.98 12.07
C LYS A 31 13.32 12.91 10.97
N GLU A 32 13.15 11.64 11.32
CA GLU A 32 13.21 10.55 10.34
C GLU A 32 12.09 10.66 9.30
N TYR A 33 10.87 10.98 9.73
CA TYR A 33 9.74 11.21 8.84
C TYR A 33 9.99 12.38 7.87
N MET A 34 10.54 13.50 8.36
CA MET A 34 10.87 14.65 7.52
C MET A 34 11.99 14.31 6.52
N ILE A 35 13.01 13.55 6.93
CA ILE A 35 14.06 13.07 6.03
C ILE A 35 13.46 12.17 4.94
N LEU A 36 12.53 11.28 5.29
CA LEU A 36 11.83 10.41 4.34
C LEU A 36 11.06 11.23 3.30
N CYS A 37 10.32 12.25 3.75
CA CYS A 37 9.59 13.16 2.87
C CYS A 37 10.54 13.90 1.91
N SER A 38 11.65 14.46 2.43
CA SER A 38 12.65 15.16 1.63
C SER A 38 13.28 14.27 0.56
N LYS A 39 13.62 13.02 0.91
CA LYS A 39 14.13 12.03 -0.04
C LYS A 39 13.14 11.79 -1.18
N VAL A 40 11.87 11.52 -0.86
CA VAL A 40 10.82 11.31 -1.88
C VAL A 40 10.68 12.54 -2.77
N GLN A 41 10.68 13.75 -2.20
CA GLN A 41 10.63 15.00 -2.95
C GLN A 41 11.81 15.17 -3.90
N GLU A 42 13.03 14.95 -3.43
CA GLU A 42 14.26 15.05 -4.23
C GLU A 42 14.20 14.13 -5.45
N TYR A 43 13.84 12.86 -5.26
CA TYR A 43 13.71 11.92 -6.37
C TYR A 43 12.60 12.28 -7.36
N CYS A 44 11.53 12.92 -6.90
CA CYS A 44 10.47 13.41 -7.78
C CYS A 44 10.84 14.71 -8.50
N ARG A 45 11.82 15.49 -7.99
CA ARG A 45 12.29 16.75 -8.58
C ARG A 45 13.36 16.58 -9.64
N ASP A 46 14.15 15.50 -9.60
CA ASP A 46 15.16 15.20 -10.63
C ASP A 46 14.49 14.95 -12.00
N GLN A 47 14.28 16.05 -12.73
CA GLN A 47 13.67 16.15 -14.07
C GLN A 47 14.72 16.36 -15.18
N THR A 48 15.97 15.93 -14.99
CA THR A 48 16.99 16.13 -16.04
C THR A 48 16.89 15.04 -17.10
N ASP A 49 16.07 15.31 -18.13
CA ASP A 49 16.41 14.94 -19.51
C ASP A 49 15.92 16.01 -20.51
N ASN A 50 16.86 16.82 -21.00
CA ASN A 50 16.83 17.59 -22.25
C ASN A 50 15.53 18.32 -22.66
N GLY A 51 15.01 19.22 -21.82
CA GLY A 51 14.15 20.32 -22.27
C GLY A 51 12.80 19.95 -22.91
N ARG A 52 12.41 18.67 -22.89
CA ARG A 52 11.05 18.24 -23.24
C ARG A 52 10.29 17.93 -21.96
N LEU A 53 9.17 18.63 -21.76
CA LEU A 53 8.14 18.30 -20.78
C LEU A 53 7.50 16.95 -21.17
N VAL A 54 8.18 15.84 -20.87
CA VAL A 54 7.60 14.50 -20.96
C VAL A 54 7.46 13.98 -19.54
N GLY A 55 6.22 13.73 -19.12
CA GLY A 55 5.80 13.34 -17.77
C GLY A 55 6.28 11.96 -17.29
N VAL A 56 7.53 11.60 -17.55
CA VAL A 56 8.14 10.30 -17.19
C VAL A 56 9.46 10.53 -16.46
N GLY A 57 9.50 11.50 -15.54
CA GLY A 57 10.60 11.65 -14.58
C GLY A 57 10.72 10.43 -13.65
N ARG A 58 11.75 10.37 -12.81
CA ARG A 58 12.00 9.27 -11.85
C ARG A 58 10.82 8.97 -10.88
N ALA A 59 9.84 9.87 -10.78
CA ALA A 59 8.63 9.70 -10.00
C ALA A 59 7.83 8.43 -10.36
N HIS A 60 7.73 8.05 -11.65
CA HIS A 60 7.03 6.82 -12.04
C HIS A 60 7.71 5.55 -11.49
N VAL A 61 9.05 5.59 -11.35
CA VAL A 61 9.82 4.48 -10.79
C VAL A 61 9.58 4.35 -9.29
N ILE A 62 9.58 5.49 -8.57
CA ILE A 62 9.25 5.52 -7.14
C ILE A 62 7.80 5.06 -6.91
N TYR A 63 6.86 5.45 -7.76
CA TYR A 63 5.48 4.98 -7.69
C TYR A 63 5.38 3.46 -7.89
N ALA A 64 6.06 2.92 -8.91
CA ALA A 64 6.10 1.49 -9.18
C ALA A 64 6.75 0.71 -8.02
N ALA A 65 7.82 1.24 -7.43
CA ALA A 65 8.48 0.64 -6.29
C ALA A 65 7.58 0.63 -5.04
N LEU A 66 6.87 1.74 -4.76
CA LEU A 66 5.86 1.79 -3.70
C LEU A 66 4.76 0.75 -3.93
N LYS A 67 4.23 0.65 -5.15
CA LYS A 67 3.22 -0.36 -5.50
C LYS A 67 3.72 -1.78 -5.23
N GLN A 68 4.92 -2.12 -5.69
CA GLN A 68 5.52 -3.45 -5.46
C GLN A 68 5.74 -3.75 -3.98
N PHE A 69 6.21 -2.76 -3.21
CA PHE A 69 6.39 -2.88 -1.77
C PHE A 69 5.06 -3.18 -1.06
N LEU A 70 4.03 -2.41 -1.35
CA LEU A 70 2.70 -2.58 -0.76
C LEU A 70 2.10 -3.94 -1.15
N GLN A 71 2.23 -4.35 -2.41
CA GLN A 71 1.79 -5.68 -2.87
C GLN A 71 2.47 -6.78 -2.06
N LYS A 72 3.81 -6.77 -2.01
CA LYS A 72 4.58 -7.77 -1.24
C LYS A 72 4.18 -7.80 0.24
N PHE A 73 4.04 -6.63 0.87
CA PHE A 73 3.64 -6.53 2.27
C PHE A 73 2.26 -7.14 2.52
N VAL A 74 1.26 -6.75 1.71
CA VAL A 74 -0.11 -7.24 1.88
C VAL A 74 -0.20 -8.72 1.52
N SER A 75 0.45 -9.20 0.47
CA SER A 75 0.45 -10.63 0.13
C SER A 75 1.03 -11.48 1.28
N GLN A 76 2.12 -11.03 1.91
CA GLN A 76 2.70 -11.72 3.06
C GLN A 76 1.73 -11.78 4.25
N LYS A 77 1.00 -10.69 4.53
CA LYS A 77 -0.03 -10.66 5.57
C LYS A 77 -1.21 -11.55 5.22
N ALA A 78 -1.66 -11.55 3.97
CA ALA A 78 -2.75 -12.36 3.47
C ALA A 78 -2.42 -13.86 3.60
N GLU A 79 -1.22 -14.29 3.21
CA GLU A 79 -0.78 -15.68 3.40
C GLU A 79 -0.69 -16.05 4.88
N LYS A 80 -0.20 -15.16 5.74
CA LYS A 80 -0.19 -15.39 7.20
C LYS A 80 -1.61 -15.60 7.74
N ILE A 81 -2.56 -14.76 7.36
CA ILE A 81 -3.97 -14.89 7.77
C ILE A 81 -4.54 -16.20 7.24
N ARG A 82 -4.35 -16.50 5.95
CA ARG A 82 -4.86 -17.72 5.32
C ARG A 82 -4.35 -19.00 6.00
N ALA A 83 -3.10 -18.99 6.46
CA ALA A 83 -2.47 -20.13 7.12
C ALA A 83 -2.98 -20.38 8.56
N LEU A 84 -3.70 -19.43 9.17
CA LEU A 84 -4.26 -19.62 10.51
C LEU A 84 -5.39 -20.67 10.45
N PRO A 85 -5.40 -21.67 11.35
CA PRO A 85 -6.35 -22.77 11.29
C PRO A 85 -7.76 -22.35 11.72
N LEU A 86 -7.86 -21.55 12.79
CA LEU A 86 -9.13 -21.14 13.38
C LEU A 86 -9.71 -19.89 12.70
N ALA A 87 -11.02 -19.89 12.45
CA ALA A 87 -11.72 -18.73 11.88
C ALA A 87 -11.60 -17.48 12.74
N GLU A 88 -11.68 -17.63 14.05
CA GLU A 88 -11.55 -16.53 14.99
C GLU A 88 -10.15 -15.88 14.94
N ASP A 89 -9.09 -16.70 14.89
CA ASP A 89 -7.71 -16.20 14.75
C ASP A 89 -7.52 -15.45 13.43
N ARG A 90 -8.13 -15.96 12.33
CA ARG A 90 -8.14 -15.26 11.03
C ARG A 90 -8.78 -13.87 11.14
N LEU A 91 -9.93 -13.76 11.80
CA LEU A 91 -10.63 -12.49 11.97
C LEU A 91 -9.84 -11.51 12.86
N LEU A 92 -9.26 -11.99 13.96
CA LEU A 92 -8.40 -11.19 14.84
C LEU A 92 -7.18 -10.63 14.12
N GLU A 93 -6.42 -11.49 13.45
CA GLU A 93 -5.22 -11.09 12.72
C GLU A 93 -5.58 -10.16 11.57
N TYR A 94 -6.69 -10.42 10.85
CA TYR A 94 -7.20 -9.52 9.81
C TYR A 94 -7.52 -8.13 10.37
N ARG A 95 -8.29 -8.04 11.46
CA ARG A 95 -8.67 -6.76 12.08
C ARG A 95 -7.46 -5.95 12.50
N SER A 96 -6.56 -6.55 13.29
CA SER A 96 -5.33 -5.90 13.76
C SER A 96 -4.45 -5.45 12.58
N THR A 97 -4.29 -6.30 11.58
CA THR A 97 -3.50 -5.96 10.38
C THR A 97 -4.15 -4.80 9.62
N TRP A 98 -5.47 -4.80 9.46
CA TRP A 98 -6.21 -3.75 8.77
C TRP A 98 -6.09 -2.40 9.48
N GLU A 99 -6.31 -2.35 10.79
CA GLU A 99 -6.22 -1.12 11.58
C GLU A 99 -4.82 -0.49 11.48
N ASN A 100 -3.78 -1.32 11.62
CA ASN A 100 -2.39 -0.91 11.46
C ASN A 100 -2.07 -0.45 10.03
N TYR A 101 -2.61 -1.14 9.02
CA TYR A 101 -2.40 -0.80 7.62
C TYR A 101 -3.06 0.54 7.25
N VAL A 102 -4.29 0.79 7.70
CA VAL A 102 -5.00 2.06 7.47
C VAL A 102 -4.26 3.23 8.12
N PHE A 103 -3.73 3.04 9.34
CA PHE A 103 -2.88 4.04 9.98
C PHE A 103 -1.62 4.33 9.14
N SER A 104 -0.92 3.28 8.71
CA SER A 104 0.29 3.37 7.89
C SER A 104 0.02 4.02 6.52
N ALA A 105 -1.15 3.78 5.93
CA ALA A 105 -1.58 4.39 4.67
C ALA A 105 -1.70 5.92 4.79
N LYS A 106 -2.19 6.45 5.93
CA LYS A 106 -2.25 7.90 6.18
C LYS A 106 -0.86 8.52 6.24
N ILE A 107 0.08 7.89 6.95
CA ILE A 107 1.48 8.34 7.03
C ILE A 107 2.13 8.31 5.65
N THR A 108 1.94 7.20 4.92
CA THR A 108 2.46 7.02 3.55
C THR A 108 1.92 8.10 2.62
N ASN A 109 0.63 8.45 2.72
CA ASN A 109 0.07 9.54 1.93
C ASN A 109 0.71 10.90 2.24
N GLY A 110 1.04 11.16 3.50
CA GLY A 110 1.82 12.32 3.90
C GLY A 110 3.22 12.32 3.30
N THR A 111 3.93 11.20 3.36
CA THR A 111 5.27 11.02 2.81
C THR A 111 5.32 11.21 1.29
N PHE A 112 4.35 10.67 0.57
CA PHE A 112 4.28 10.71 -0.90
C PHE A 112 3.45 11.87 -1.44
N ARG A 113 3.08 12.85 -0.61
CA ARG A 113 2.24 14.01 -1.00
C ARG A 113 2.76 14.73 -2.25
N TYR A 114 4.08 14.92 -2.35
CA TYR A 114 4.69 15.58 -3.51
C TYR A 114 4.50 14.76 -4.79
N LEU A 115 4.66 13.43 -4.70
CA LEU A 115 4.43 12.52 -5.82
C LEU A 115 2.97 12.56 -6.28
N ASN A 116 2.01 12.55 -5.34
CA ASN A 116 0.58 12.65 -5.65
C ASN A 116 0.27 13.95 -6.41
N GLN A 117 0.71 15.09 -5.87
CA GLN A 117 0.40 16.40 -6.41
C GLN A 117 1.02 16.65 -7.79
N HIS A 118 2.26 16.19 -8.00
CA HIS A 118 3.04 16.59 -9.17
C HIS A 118 3.20 15.51 -10.23
N TRP A 119 3.05 14.24 -9.87
CA TRP A 119 3.15 13.12 -10.81
C TRP A 119 1.83 12.40 -11.02
N VAL A 120 1.13 11.93 -9.96
CA VAL A 120 -0.12 11.15 -10.13
C VAL A 120 -1.17 11.96 -10.90
N LYS A 121 -1.41 13.21 -10.48
CA LYS A 121 -2.36 14.10 -11.17
C LYS A 121 -1.99 14.29 -12.65
N ARG A 122 -0.74 14.66 -12.93
CA ARG A 122 -0.26 14.91 -14.31
C ARG A 122 -0.28 13.65 -15.17
N HIS A 123 0.11 12.50 -14.61
CA HIS A 123 0.05 11.21 -15.28
C HIS A 123 -1.39 10.93 -15.73
N ASN A 124 -2.36 11.05 -14.83
CA ASN A 124 -3.77 10.82 -15.17
C ASN A 124 -4.33 11.81 -16.19
N GLU A 125 -3.94 13.09 -16.12
CA GLU A 125 -4.32 14.11 -17.11
C GLU A 125 -3.74 13.84 -18.50
N SER A 126 -2.60 13.15 -18.57
CA SER A 126 -1.97 12.78 -19.85
C SER A 126 -2.60 11.54 -20.52
N LEU A 127 -3.41 10.76 -19.80
CA LEU A 127 -4.05 9.56 -20.33
C LEU A 127 -5.26 9.91 -21.20
N THR A 128 -5.41 9.17 -22.29
CA THR A 128 -6.65 9.22 -23.08
C THR A 128 -7.83 8.61 -22.31
N PRO A 129 -9.08 8.92 -22.66
CA PRO A 129 -10.25 8.31 -22.02
C PRO A 129 -10.25 6.77 -22.07
N LEU A 130 -9.76 6.20 -23.17
CA LEU A 130 -9.62 4.75 -23.33
C LEU A 130 -8.58 4.18 -22.35
N GLU A 131 -7.41 4.83 -22.23
CA GLU A 131 -6.37 4.39 -21.31
C GLU A 131 -6.81 4.46 -19.84
N LEU A 132 -7.57 5.49 -19.48
CA LEU A 132 -8.17 5.62 -18.17
C LEU A 132 -9.15 4.47 -17.88
N ALA A 133 -9.98 4.09 -18.85
CA ALA A 133 -10.92 2.97 -18.74
C ALA A 133 -10.23 1.59 -18.68
N THR A 134 -9.08 1.43 -19.33
CA THR A 134 -8.29 0.16 -19.30
C THR A 134 -7.46 -0.03 -18.04
N GLY A 135 -7.57 0.85 -17.05
CA GLY A 135 -6.90 0.70 -15.75
C GLY A 135 -5.47 1.24 -15.68
N ARG A 136 -5.06 2.11 -16.62
CA ARG A 136 -3.75 2.82 -16.54
C ARG A 136 -3.73 3.96 -15.53
N LYS A 137 -4.86 4.21 -14.86
CA LYS A 137 -5.01 5.24 -13.82
C LYS A 137 -4.03 5.00 -12.68
N ALA A 138 -3.26 6.03 -12.35
CA ALA A 138 -2.51 6.08 -11.11
C ALA A 138 -3.41 6.60 -9.98
N PHE A 139 -3.20 6.08 -8.79
CA PHE A 139 -3.89 6.48 -7.57
C PHE A 139 -2.93 7.19 -6.62
N ASP A 140 -3.44 8.19 -5.90
CA ASP A 140 -2.74 8.78 -4.76
C ASP A 140 -2.39 7.69 -3.74
N ALA A 141 -1.31 7.89 -2.99
CA ALA A 141 -0.73 6.83 -2.18
C ALA A 141 -1.71 6.18 -1.16
N ASP A 142 -2.63 6.93 -0.55
CA ASP A 142 -3.67 6.36 0.31
C ASP A 142 -4.65 5.47 -0.46
N VAL A 143 -5.16 5.95 -1.60
CA VAL A 143 -6.06 5.18 -2.46
C VAL A 143 -5.35 3.96 -3.04
N LEU A 144 -4.07 4.09 -3.41
CA LEU A 144 -3.25 2.98 -3.86
C LEU A 144 -3.14 1.88 -2.79
N CYS A 145 -2.92 2.26 -1.52
CA CYS A 145 -2.95 1.29 -0.41
C CYS A 145 -4.28 0.53 -0.35
N MET A 146 -5.42 1.23 -0.48
CA MET A 146 -6.74 0.58 -0.46
C MET A 146 -6.97 -0.36 -1.64
N VAL A 147 -6.56 0.04 -2.84
CA VAL A 147 -6.64 -0.80 -4.05
C VAL A 147 -5.82 -2.07 -3.87
N ILE A 148 -4.57 -1.94 -3.41
CA ILE A 148 -3.68 -3.08 -3.18
C ILE A 148 -4.22 -3.98 -2.07
N TRP A 149 -4.72 -3.41 -0.98
CA TRP A 149 -5.35 -4.20 0.08
C TRP A 149 -6.47 -5.07 -0.49
N LYS A 150 -7.39 -4.47 -1.24
CA LYS A 150 -8.50 -5.19 -1.86
C LYS A 150 -8.03 -6.30 -2.81
N GLU A 151 -7.10 -5.97 -3.71
CA GLU A 151 -6.58 -6.90 -4.71
C GLU A 151 -5.88 -8.10 -4.06
N GLU A 152 -4.97 -7.86 -3.12
CA GLU A 152 -4.17 -8.91 -2.50
C GLU A 152 -4.99 -9.74 -1.50
N MET A 153 -5.78 -9.13 -0.60
CA MET A 153 -6.50 -9.83 0.48
C MET A 153 -7.76 -10.58 0.05
N PHE A 154 -8.39 -10.17 -1.05
CA PHE A 154 -9.71 -10.71 -1.45
C PHE A 154 -9.77 -11.22 -2.88
N THR A 155 -8.91 -10.75 -3.78
CA THR A 155 -8.93 -11.20 -5.18
C THR A 155 -7.86 -12.27 -5.44
N LYS A 156 -6.62 -12.03 -4.98
CA LYS A 156 -5.51 -12.95 -5.24
C LYS A 156 -5.39 -14.05 -4.21
N ILE A 157 -5.37 -13.67 -2.93
CA ILE A 157 -5.25 -14.60 -1.82
C ILE A 157 -6.62 -14.59 -1.17
N GLU A 158 -7.44 -15.60 -1.48
CA GLU A 158 -8.72 -15.78 -0.81
C GLU A 158 -8.46 -16.12 0.65
N THR A 159 -8.34 -15.10 1.49
CA THR A 159 -7.95 -15.19 2.90
C THR A 159 -8.97 -15.94 3.77
N ASN A 160 -10.07 -16.42 3.18
CA ASN A 160 -11.22 -17.03 3.87
C ASN A 160 -11.82 -16.16 4.98
N VAL A 161 -11.51 -14.85 5.02
CA VAL A 161 -12.02 -13.93 6.05
C VAL A 161 -13.54 -13.81 5.94
N THR A 162 -14.09 -13.74 4.73
CA THR A 162 -15.55 -13.75 4.51
C THR A 162 -16.18 -15.05 5.03
N LYS A 163 -15.54 -16.19 4.78
CA LYS A 163 -16.02 -17.49 5.26
C LYS A 163 -15.94 -17.58 6.79
N ALA A 164 -14.83 -17.14 7.37
CA ALA A 164 -14.64 -17.07 8.82
C ALA A 164 -15.68 -16.17 9.50
N ALA A 165 -16.03 -15.03 8.88
CA ALA A 165 -17.10 -14.16 9.36
C ALA A 165 -18.47 -14.84 9.29
N LEU A 166 -18.77 -15.58 8.21
CA LEU A 166 -20.01 -16.35 8.09
C LEU A 166 -20.10 -17.46 9.16
N GLU A 167 -19.01 -18.21 9.38
CA GLU A 167 -18.93 -19.24 10.43
C GLU A 167 -19.21 -18.64 11.82
N LEU A 168 -18.67 -17.45 12.10
CA LEU A 168 -18.92 -16.74 13.36
C LEU A 168 -20.39 -16.31 13.51
N LEU A 169 -20.99 -15.79 12.44
CA LEU A 169 -22.41 -15.41 12.42
C LEU A 169 -23.34 -16.62 12.60
N GLU A 170 -22.99 -17.77 12.02
CA GLU A 170 -23.75 -19.02 12.19
C GLU A 170 -23.66 -19.56 13.63
N ALA A 171 -22.47 -19.53 14.24
CA ALA A 171 -22.27 -19.92 15.64
C ALA A 171 -23.09 -19.06 16.61
N ASP A 172 -23.16 -17.74 16.37
CA ASP A 172 -24.01 -16.83 17.14
C ASP A 172 -25.50 -17.15 16.99
N ARG A 173 -25.96 -17.41 15.76
CA ARG A 173 -27.35 -17.83 15.50
C ARG A 173 -27.70 -19.13 16.23
N ASN A 174 -26.73 -20.03 16.38
CA ASN A 174 -26.88 -21.30 17.09
C ASN A 174 -26.72 -21.17 18.63
N LYS A 175 -26.48 -19.96 19.16
CA LYS A 175 -26.27 -19.68 20.60
C LYS A 175 -25.09 -20.43 21.22
N GLU A 176 -24.04 -20.67 20.44
CA GLU A 176 -22.78 -21.21 20.96
C GLU A 176 -22.18 -20.25 22.00
N ARG A 177 -21.63 -20.78 23.10
CA ARG A 177 -21.06 -19.93 24.16
C ARG A 177 -19.65 -19.48 23.78
N GLY A 178 -19.35 -18.20 23.98
CA GLY A 178 -18.00 -17.64 23.81
C GLY A 178 -17.72 -16.99 22.45
N VAL A 179 -18.74 -16.83 21.59
CA VAL A 179 -18.58 -16.22 20.26
C VAL A 179 -18.25 -14.72 20.38
N ARG A 180 -17.10 -14.32 19.83
CA ARG A 180 -16.65 -12.91 19.80
C ARG A 180 -17.24 -12.13 18.62
N MET A 181 -18.50 -11.73 18.77
CA MET A 181 -19.23 -10.97 17.75
C MET A 181 -18.69 -9.57 17.47
N ASP A 182 -17.82 -9.03 18.32
CA ASP A 182 -17.12 -7.76 18.09
C ASP A 182 -16.14 -7.82 16.91
N LEU A 183 -15.82 -9.01 16.40
CA LEU A 183 -14.92 -9.22 15.25
C LEU A 183 -15.59 -9.03 13.89
N VAL A 184 -16.93 -9.00 13.84
CA VAL A 184 -17.74 -8.88 12.60
C VAL A 184 -18.61 -7.61 12.61
N LYS A 185 -18.62 -6.86 13.72
CA LYS A 185 -19.40 -5.62 13.89
C LYS A 185 -18.62 -4.37 13.52
#